data_AF-A0A7K3RHJ3-F1
#
_entry.id   AF-A0A7K3RHJ3-F1
#
_cell.length_a   1.000
_cell.length_b   1.000
_cell.length_c   1.000
_cell.angle_alpha   90.00
_cell.angle_beta   90.00
_cell.angle_gamma   90.00
#
_symmetry.space_group_name_H-M   'P 1'
#
loop_
_entity.id
_entity.type
_entity.pdbx_description
1 polymer ?
#
loop_
_entity_poly.entity_id
_entity_poly.type
_entity_poly.pdbx_seq_one_letter_code
_entity_poly.pdbx_strand_id
1 'polypeptide(L)'
;MTALAAAGGAAVVSAAGTELWETFRSQVARLLGRGNDATEQITLERLDRTAAELEPAAADDSSAWASRFSDALEEAGPEEQEWLAAQLQELVDRINSLPREPGSGGTANAGPGGVAVNGTNHVEAWEGGYAANVQYIGSPSEYPTVPGRPQA
;
A
#
# COMPACT_ATOMS: atom_id res chain seq x y z
N MET A 1 6.59 2.27 -10.70
CA MET A 1 6.46 3.50 -9.89
C MET A 1 5.10 3.56 -9.21
N THR A 2 4.01 3.47 -9.98
CA THR A 2 2.62 3.53 -9.48
C THR A 2 2.28 2.53 -8.37
N ALA A 3 2.80 1.29 -8.45
CA ALA A 3 2.57 0.28 -7.41
C ALA A 3 3.25 0.63 -6.07
N LEU A 4 4.48 1.16 -6.11
CA LEU A 4 5.20 1.58 -4.92
C LEU A 4 4.58 2.84 -4.31
N ALA A 5 4.17 3.78 -5.15
CA ALA A 5 3.44 4.98 -4.72
C ALA A 5 2.10 4.62 -4.04
N ALA A 6 1.34 3.69 -4.62
CA ALA A 6 0.11 3.16 -4.02
C ALA A 6 0.37 2.46 -2.68
N ALA A 7 1.43 1.65 -2.59
CA ALA A 7 1.85 1.02 -1.33
C ALA A 7 2.26 2.06 -0.28
N GLY A 8 2.94 3.13 -0.68
CA GLY A 8 3.29 4.27 0.17
C GLY A 8 2.06 4.99 0.73
N GLY A 9 1.06 5.25 -0.11
CA GLY A 9 -0.22 5.83 0.32
C GLY A 9 -0.96 4.98 1.35
N ALA A 10 -1.02 3.67 1.11
CA ALA A 10 -1.60 2.71 2.05
C ALA A 10 -0.81 2.63 3.37
N ALA A 11 0.52 2.75 3.30
CA ALA A 11 1.39 2.75 4.48
C ALA A 11 1.16 4.00 5.36
N VAL A 12 0.91 5.18 4.77
CA VAL A 12 0.56 6.41 5.53
C VAL A 12 -0.70 6.19 6.36
N VAL A 13 -1.78 5.72 5.73
CA VAL A 13 -3.07 5.48 6.40
C VAL A 13 -2.93 4.37 7.46
N SER A 14 -2.19 3.30 7.15
CA SER A 14 -1.94 2.21 8.09
C SER A 14 -1.11 2.66 9.30
N ALA A 15 -0.15 3.57 9.10
CA ALA A 15 0.70 4.07 10.18
C ALA A 15 -0.03 5.07 11.07
N ALA A 16 -0.94 5.88 10.52
CA ALA A 16 -1.62 6.98 11.20
C ALA A 16 -2.42 6.56 12.44
N GLY A 17 -2.88 5.31 12.52
CA GLY A 17 -3.57 4.74 13.68
C GLY A 17 -2.66 4.01 14.68
N THR A 18 -1.35 4.07 14.51
CA THR A 18 -0.39 3.26 15.28
C THR A 18 0.58 4.13 16.07
N GLU A 19 1.20 3.53 17.08
CA GLU A 19 2.31 4.12 17.84
C GLU A 19 3.54 4.48 17.00
N LEU A 20 3.66 3.94 15.79
CA LEU A 20 4.75 4.26 14.87
C LEU A 20 4.52 5.53 14.06
N TRP A 21 3.33 6.12 14.13
CA TRP A 21 2.93 7.28 13.36
C TRP A 21 3.96 8.43 13.47
N GLU A 22 4.40 8.75 14.68
CA GLU A 22 5.31 9.86 14.95
C GLU A 22 6.66 9.72 14.21
N THR A 23 7.17 8.49 14.20
CA THR A 23 8.44 8.18 13.55
C THR A 23 8.27 8.08 12.03
N PHE A 24 7.15 7.53 11.57
CA PHE A 24 6.82 7.38 10.16
C PHE A 24 6.57 8.73 9.47
N ARG A 25 5.73 9.59 10.05
CA ARG A 25 5.38 10.90 9.50
C ARG A 25 6.61 11.79 9.31
N SER A 26 7.53 11.75 10.27
CA SER A 26 8.79 12.48 10.22
C SER A 26 9.70 12.02 9.07
N GLN A 27 9.73 10.71 8.77
CA GLN A 27 10.50 10.17 7.66
C GLN A 27 9.87 10.48 6.30
N VAL A 28 8.54 10.39 6.19
CA VAL A 28 7.82 10.77 4.95
C VAL A 28 7.98 12.26 4.66
N ALA A 29 7.92 13.12 5.68
CA ALA A 29 8.12 14.55 5.51
C ALA A 29 9.51 14.86 4.93
N ARG A 30 10.57 14.28 5.50
CA ARG A 30 11.95 14.41 4.97
C ARG A 30 12.08 13.87 3.55
N LEU A 31 11.46 12.72 3.28
CA LEU A 31 11.50 12.09 1.97
C LEU A 31 10.89 13.00 0.89
N LEU A 32 9.70 13.55 1.14
CA LEU A 32 9.01 14.43 0.19
C LEU A 32 9.57 15.85 0.18
N GLY A 33 10.13 16.31 1.30
CA GLY A 33 10.74 17.63 1.42
C GLY A 33 12.14 17.73 0.79
N ARG A 34 12.84 16.60 0.62
CA ARG A 34 14.17 16.54 -0.03
C ARG A 34 15.17 17.54 0.60
N GLY A 35 15.11 17.73 1.92
CA GLY A 35 15.94 18.68 2.66
C GLY A 35 15.49 20.14 2.60
N ASN A 36 14.31 20.43 2.03
CA ASN A 36 13.69 21.75 2.09
C ASN A 36 12.75 21.84 3.30
N ASP A 37 13.18 22.56 4.34
CA ASP A 37 12.45 22.72 5.61
C ASP A 37 11.01 23.21 5.43
N ALA A 38 10.73 24.09 4.47
CA ALA A 38 9.39 24.60 4.23
C ALA A 38 8.46 23.52 3.65
N THR A 39 8.97 22.73 2.70
CA THR A 39 8.23 21.60 2.11
C THR A 39 8.05 20.47 3.11
N GLU A 40 9.05 20.20 3.95
CA GLU A 40 8.94 19.24 5.06
C GLU A 40 7.83 19.63 6.02
N GLN A 41 7.78 20.89 6.46
CA GLN A 41 6.77 21.39 7.38
C GLN A 41 5.35 21.31 6.80
N ILE A 42 5.16 21.72 5.54
CA ILE A 42 3.87 21.60 4.84
C ILE A 42 3.42 20.12 4.74
N THR A 43 4.38 19.21 4.54
CA THR A 43 4.11 17.78 4.45
C THR A 43 3.70 17.22 5.81
N LEU A 44 4.38 17.61 6.89
CA LEU A 44 4.01 17.24 8.26
C LEU A 44 2.58 17.70 8.62
N GLU A 45 2.24 18.96 8.34
CA GLU A 45 0.88 19.48 8.62
C GLU A 45 -0.22 18.69 7.88
N ARG A 46 0.07 18.24 6.66
CA ARG A 46 -0.86 17.39 5.91
C ARG A 46 -0.96 15.99 6.49
N LEU A 47 0.17 15.38 6.85
CA LEU A 47 0.21 14.08 7.51
C LEU A 47 -0.61 14.12 8.80
N ASP A 48 -0.41 15.15 9.63
CA ASP A 48 -1.12 15.33 10.90
C ASP A 48 -2.63 15.46 10.69
N ARG A 49 -3.08 16.10 9.59
CA ARG A 49 -4.49 16.12 9.20
C ARG A 49 -5.02 14.73 8.86
N THR A 50 -4.28 13.96 8.04
CA THR A 50 -4.66 12.58 7.69
C THR A 50 -4.80 11.69 8.94
N ALA A 51 -3.96 11.89 9.96
CA ALA A 51 -4.10 11.16 11.22
C ALA A 51 -5.28 11.62 12.08
N ALA A 52 -5.61 12.92 12.06
CA ALA A 52 -6.75 13.47 12.79
C ALA A 52 -8.11 13.08 12.17
N GLU A 53 -8.14 12.77 10.88
CA GLU A 53 -9.35 12.48 10.09
C GLU A 53 -9.55 10.97 9.81
N LEU A 54 -8.97 10.09 10.64
CA LEU A 54 -9.12 8.62 10.56
C LEU A 54 -10.56 8.15 10.82
N GLU A 55 -11.40 8.33 9.82
CA GLU A 55 -12.81 7.92 9.68
C GLU A 55 -12.99 7.49 8.19
N PRO A 56 -14.15 7.00 7.69
CA PRO A 56 -14.23 6.24 6.42
C PRO A 56 -13.75 6.91 5.11
N ALA A 57 -13.23 8.14 5.16
CA ALA A 57 -12.49 8.83 4.09
C ALA A 57 -11.05 8.30 3.85
N ALA A 58 -10.58 7.32 4.63
CA ALA A 58 -9.22 6.77 4.56
C ALA A 58 -8.77 6.26 3.16
N ALA A 59 -9.70 5.88 2.28
CA ALA A 59 -9.39 5.47 0.90
C ALA A 59 -9.00 6.66 0.00
N ASP A 60 -9.63 7.81 0.20
CA ASP A 60 -9.33 9.05 -0.54
C ASP A 60 -7.96 9.60 -0.11
N ASP A 61 -7.65 9.53 1.19
CA ASP A 61 -6.34 9.89 1.72
C ASP A 61 -5.22 9.01 1.17
N SER A 62 -5.41 7.67 1.14
CA SER A 62 -4.44 6.75 0.56
C SER A 62 -4.13 7.09 -0.90
N SER A 63 -5.16 7.40 -1.69
CA SER A 63 -5.00 7.76 -3.10
C SER A 63 -4.30 9.11 -3.27
N ALA A 64 -4.65 10.10 -2.45
CA ALA A 64 -4.03 11.41 -2.46
C ALA A 64 -2.54 11.36 -2.06
N TRP A 65 -2.17 10.49 -1.12
CA TRP A 65 -0.77 10.23 -0.78
C TRP A 65 -0.04 9.47 -1.88
N ALA A 66 -0.68 8.49 -2.52
CA ALA A 66 -0.11 7.79 -3.66
C ALA A 66 0.24 8.72 -4.81
N SER A 67 -0.64 9.68 -5.16
CA SER A 67 -0.32 10.70 -6.17
C SER A 67 0.91 11.52 -5.81
N ARG A 68 1.02 11.97 -4.55
CA ARG A 68 2.18 12.77 -4.11
C ARG A 68 3.50 12.00 -4.18
N PHE A 69 3.49 10.70 -3.88
CA PHE A 69 4.68 9.87 -4.06
C PHE A 69 4.99 9.66 -5.55
N SER A 70 3.98 9.52 -6.42
CA SER A 70 4.21 9.44 -7.87
C SER A 70 4.85 10.73 -8.38
N ASP A 71 4.28 11.88 -8.03
CA ASP A 71 4.78 13.20 -8.41
C ASP A 71 6.24 13.38 -7.96
N ALA A 72 6.55 13.04 -6.70
CA ALA A 72 7.92 13.14 -6.18
C ALA A 72 8.92 12.22 -6.89
N LEU A 73 8.50 11.01 -7.25
CA LEU A 73 9.34 10.07 -8.00
C LEU A 73 9.51 10.50 -9.46
N GLU A 74 8.50 11.12 -10.07
CA GLU A 74 8.52 11.58 -11.46
C GLU A 74 9.30 12.89 -11.64
N GLU A 75 9.29 13.77 -10.63
CA GLU A 75 10.07 15.01 -10.62
C GLU A 75 11.56 14.79 -10.36
N ALA A 76 11.93 13.66 -9.75
CA ALA A 76 13.31 13.35 -9.38
C ALA A 76 14.16 12.95 -10.60
N GLY A 77 15.44 13.30 -10.57
CA GLY A 77 16.41 12.77 -11.53
C GLY A 77 16.64 11.26 -11.34
N PRO A 78 17.24 10.54 -12.31
CA PRO A 78 17.31 9.07 -12.27
C PRO A 78 17.95 8.48 -11.01
N GLU A 79 19.05 9.06 -10.52
CA GLU A 79 19.73 8.61 -9.29
C GLU A 79 18.91 8.94 -8.03
N GLU A 80 18.29 10.12 -8.00
CA GLU A 80 17.44 10.55 -6.88
C GLU A 80 16.15 9.73 -6.83
N GLN A 81 15.57 9.40 -7.98
CA GLN A 81 14.40 8.54 -8.10
C GLN A 81 14.66 7.15 -7.53
N GLU A 82 15.82 6.56 -7.82
CA GLU A 82 16.20 5.24 -7.29
C GLU A 82 16.40 5.29 -5.76
N TRP A 83 17.04 6.35 -5.26
CA TRP A 83 17.17 6.58 -3.83
C TRP A 83 15.81 6.80 -3.14
N LEU A 84 14.94 7.64 -3.69
CA LEU A 84 13.59 7.89 -3.18
C LEU A 84 12.75 6.62 -3.17
N ALA A 85 12.82 5.83 -4.24
CA ALA A 85 12.11 4.56 -4.33
C ALA A 85 12.61 3.56 -3.27
N ALA A 86 13.92 3.46 -3.05
CA ALA A 86 14.48 2.60 -2.02
C ALA A 86 14.04 3.01 -0.61
N GLN A 87 14.09 4.30 -0.30
CA GLN A 87 13.64 4.83 0.99
C GLN A 87 12.14 4.62 1.20
N LEU A 88 11.32 4.83 0.16
CA LEU A 88 9.87 4.58 0.23
C LEU A 88 9.57 3.09 0.43
N GLN A 89 10.30 2.21 -0.24
CA GLN A 89 10.17 0.75 -0.07
C GLN A 89 10.49 0.33 1.36
N GLU A 90 11.57 0.85 1.97
CA GLU A 90 11.92 0.54 3.36
C GLU A 90 10.81 0.95 4.34
N LEU A 91 10.22 2.13 4.15
CA LEU A 91 9.11 2.61 4.98
C LEU A 91 7.87 1.72 4.84
N VAL A 92 7.55 1.30 3.62
CA VAL A 92 6.44 0.37 3.34
C VAL A 92 6.68 -0.98 4.01
N ASP A 93 7.89 -1.53 3.88
CA ASP A 93 8.24 -2.84 4.45
C ASP A 93 8.19 -2.81 5.98
N ARG A 94 8.61 -1.70 6.61
CA ARG A 94 8.50 -1.52 8.06
C ARG A 94 7.05 -1.60 8.52
N ILE A 95 6.13 -0.90 7.85
CA ILE A 95 4.70 -0.95 8.20
C ILE A 95 4.11 -2.34 7.94
N ASN A 96 4.51 -3.01 6.86
CA ASN A 96 4.04 -4.36 6.55
C ASN A 96 4.58 -5.44 7.50
N SER A 97 5.71 -5.19 8.16
CA SER A 97 6.31 -6.11 9.15
C SER A 97 5.58 -6.13 10.49
N LEU A 98 4.66 -5.19 10.73
CA LEU A 98 3.92 -5.11 11.98
C LEU A 98 2.91 -6.26 12.09
N PRO A 99 2.80 -6.89 13.28
CA PRO A 99 1.73 -7.84 13.55
C PRO A 99 0.38 -7.12 13.38
N ARG A 100 -0.35 -7.42 12.30
CA ARG A 100 -1.72 -6.92 12.15
C ARG A 100 -2.62 -7.73 13.07
N GLU A 101 -3.32 -7.07 13.97
CA GLU A 101 -4.40 -7.72 14.70
C GLU A 101 -5.43 -8.24 13.67
N PRO A 102 -5.86 -9.52 13.77
CA PRO A 102 -6.89 -10.05 12.90
C PRO A 102 -8.16 -9.20 13.03
N GLY A 103 -8.53 -8.49 11.95
CA GLY A 103 -9.68 -7.58 11.90
C GLY A 103 -9.33 -6.09 11.85
N SER A 104 -8.06 -5.71 12.01
CA SER A 104 -7.61 -4.33 11.80
C SER A 104 -7.42 -4.10 10.30
N GLY A 105 -8.44 -3.51 9.66
CA GLY A 105 -8.58 -3.38 8.21
C GLY A 105 -7.42 -2.63 7.54
N GLY A 106 -6.39 -3.36 7.14
CA GLY A 106 -5.36 -2.83 6.24
C GLY A 106 -5.91 -2.68 4.82
N THR A 107 -5.15 -2.02 3.96
CA THR A 107 -5.52 -1.88 2.56
C THR A 107 -5.01 -3.09 1.78
N ALA A 108 -5.90 -3.76 1.05
CA ALA A 108 -5.56 -4.83 0.12
C ALA A 108 -5.45 -4.22 -1.29
N ASN A 109 -4.27 -4.32 -1.92
CA ASN A 109 -4.07 -3.83 -3.29
C ASN A 109 -3.93 -5.00 -4.26
N ALA A 110 -4.67 -4.94 -5.36
CA ALA A 110 -4.53 -5.85 -6.49
C ALA A 110 -4.21 -5.06 -7.77
N GLY A 111 -3.33 -5.60 -8.60
CA GLY A 111 -3.10 -5.10 -9.95
C GLY A 111 -4.23 -5.49 -10.91
N PRO A 112 -4.13 -5.12 -12.21
CA PRO A 112 -5.12 -5.49 -13.22
C PRO A 112 -5.39 -7.01 -13.23
N GLY A 113 -6.67 -7.40 -13.06
CA GLY A 113 -7.09 -8.80 -13.04
C GLY A 113 -6.93 -9.54 -11.70
N GLY A 114 -6.51 -8.86 -10.64
CA GLY A 114 -6.32 -9.46 -9.31
C GLY A 114 -7.46 -9.21 -8.34
N VAL A 115 -7.51 -10.02 -7.29
CA VAL A 115 -8.35 -9.80 -6.10
C VAL A 115 -7.44 -9.67 -4.90
N ALA A 116 -7.65 -8.64 -4.09
CA ALA A 116 -6.99 -8.46 -2.82
C ALA A 116 -8.04 -8.39 -1.73
N VAL A 117 -7.87 -9.20 -0.69
CA VAL A 117 -8.74 -9.19 0.49
C VAL A 117 -7.89 -8.89 1.69
N ASN A 118 -8.29 -7.89 2.47
CA ASN A 118 -7.71 -7.61 3.78
C ASN A 118 -8.74 -8.00 4.85
N GLY A 119 -8.51 -9.15 5.48
CA GLY A 119 -9.45 -9.79 6.39
C GLY A 119 -9.89 -11.17 5.89
N THR A 120 -10.90 -11.74 6.53
CA THR A 120 -11.38 -13.10 6.24
C THR A 120 -12.23 -13.11 4.97
N ASN A 121 -11.78 -13.82 3.93
CA ASN A 121 -12.61 -14.17 2.79
C ASN A 121 -13.34 -15.50 3.09
N HIS A 122 -14.56 -15.43 3.64
CA HIS A 122 -15.39 -16.62 3.85
C HIS A 122 -16.19 -16.91 2.59
N VAL A 123 -15.89 -18.04 1.94
CA VAL A 123 -16.58 -18.50 0.72
C VAL A 123 -17.13 -19.88 1.01
N GLU A 124 -18.44 -19.97 1.14
CA GLU A 124 -19.12 -21.20 1.49
C GLU A 124 -20.24 -21.49 0.50
N ALA A 125 -20.36 -22.76 0.09
CA ALA A 125 -21.47 -23.27 -0.67
C ALA A 125 -22.17 -24.37 0.14
N TRP A 126 -23.50 -24.39 0.07
CA TRP A 126 -24.32 -25.48 0.61
C TRP A 126 -25.02 -26.24 -0.52
N GLU A 127 -25.44 -27.47 -0.23
CA GLU A 127 -26.30 -28.32 -1.07
C GLU A 127 -25.85 -28.45 -2.55
N GLY A 128 -24.64 -28.95 -2.77
CA GLY A 128 -24.14 -29.22 -4.12
C GLY A 128 -23.83 -27.97 -4.96
N GLY A 129 -23.81 -26.79 -4.32
CA GLY A 129 -23.38 -25.54 -4.94
C GLY A 129 -21.86 -25.43 -5.10
N TYR A 130 -21.44 -24.54 -5.98
CA TYR A 130 -20.05 -24.12 -6.15
C TYR A 130 -19.92 -22.69 -5.66
N ALA A 131 -19.03 -22.44 -4.70
CA ALA A 131 -18.66 -21.09 -4.29
C ALA A 131 -17.19 -20.89 -4.69
N ALA A 132 -16.97 -20.03 -5.68
CA ALA A 132 -15.65 -19.69 -6.17
C ALA A 132 -15.54 -18.18 -6.26
N ASN A 133 -14.41 -17.65 -5.82
CA ASN A 133 -13.95 -16.36 -6.29
C ASN A 133 -13.40 -16.59 -7.71
N VAL A 134 -14.13 -16.14 -8.73
CA VAL A 134 -13.71 -16.33 -10.14
C VAL A 134 -12.92 -15.10 -10.57
N GLN A 135 -11.61 -15.28 -10.80
CA GLN A 135 -10.73 -14.26 -11.36
C GLN A 135 -10.57 -14.49 -12.86
N TYR A 136 -10.97 -13.51 -13.66
CA TYR A 136 -10.67 -13.47 -15.08
C TYR A 136 -9.24 -12.98 -15.28
N ILE A 137 -8.28 -13.87 -15.02
CA ILE A 137 -6.91 -13.70 -15.49
C ILE A 137 -7.02 -13.80 -17.02
N GLY A 138 -6.49 -12.81 -17.75
CA GLY A 138 -6.50 -12.82 -19.22
C GLY A 138 -5.81 -14.07 -19.80
N SER A 139 -5.59 -14.09 -21.11
CA SER A 139 -5.06 -15.27 -21.82
C SER A 139 -3.87 -15.92 -21.09
N PRO A 140 -3.93 -17.23 -20.80
CA PRO A 140 -2.86 -17.92 -20.09
C PRO A 140 -1.55 -17.83 -20.87
N SER A 141 -0.42 -17.75 -20.15
CA SER A 141 0.91 -17.80 -20.77
C SER A 141 1.06 -19.07 -21.60
N GLU A 142 1.77 -18.98 -22.72
CA GLU A 142 2.05 -20.10 -23.63
C GLU A 142 2.79 -21.28 -22.94
N TYR A 143 3.38 -21.03 -21.77
CA TYR A 143 4.10 -22.01 -20.95
C TYR A 143 3.59 -22.01 -19.50
N PRO A 144 2.43 -22.62 -19.22
CA PRO A 144 1.96 -22.75 -17.84
C PRO A 144 2.91 -23.66 -17.05
N THR A 145 3.40 -23.18 -15.91
CA THR A 145 4.07 -24.05 -14.94
C THR A 145 3.06 -25.06 -14.42
N VAL A 146 3.24 -26.33 -14.76
CA VAL A 146 2.32 -27.40 -14.36
C VAL A 146 2.27 -27.46 -12.83
N PRO A 147 1.08 -27.42 -12.19
CA PRO A 147 0.98 -27.62 -10.76
C PRO A 147 1.64 -28.95 -10.37
N GLY A 148 2.51 -28.91 -9.35
CA GLY A 148 3.12 -30.12 -8.79
C GLY A 148 2.03 -31.13 -8.42
N ARG A 149 2.22 -32.41 -8.78
CA ARG A 149 1.21 -33.44 -8.47
C ARG A 149 0.88 -33.42 -6.97
N PRO A 150 -0.40 -33.53 -6.60
CA PRO A 150 -0.76 -33.77 -5.21
C PRO A 150 -0.06 -35.05 -4.73
N GLN A 151 0.60 -34.96 -3.57
CA GLN A 151 1.11 -36.14 -2.88
C GLN A 151 -0.10 -36.91 -2.35
N ALA A 152 -0.13 -38.21 -2.65
CA ALA A 152 -1.20 -39.14 -2.30
C ALA A 152 -1.26 -39.44 -0.80
#